data_AF-A0A137SRA2-F1
#
_entry.id   AF-A0A137SRA2-F1
#
_cell.length_a   1.000
_cell.length_b   1.000
_cell.length_c   1.000
_cell.angle_alpha   90.00
_cell.angle_beta   90.00
_cell.angle_gamma   90.00
#
_symmetry.space_group_name_H-M   'P 1'
#
loop_
_entity.id
_entity.type
_entity.pdbx_description
1 polymer ?
#
loop_
_entity_poly.entity_id
_entity_poly.type
_entity_poly.pdbx_seq_one_letter_code
_entity_poly.pdbx_strand_id
1 'polypeptide(L)'
;EPLQATLFDYLKEKEEVELNEKEDSLSDEFVVKEGDTVYFNHEEYKVREISKNQITGRNDLWLEPARQGNHQIPIVAFIDNEDLLRQINLERPEFIIGDEVKYKGKDCTITRFDDMGNNLKTVTVKDNTEYLGGMITGTDVIPYYKESELGKIFENLTNAKPEKTFEEIEIKKNEAHNFKITEETLPQKLSPSERLNNNLEAISMLNRVESGERELDITAQEVLAKYVGWGGLSEVFDESREGQWKEARAFLKDNLSQAEYEVARESTLTSFYTPKTVIDGIYKTLSGMGFKQGNILEPSMGVGNFIGNLPDEMSKSKFYGVELDSVSGRIGKLLYPESD
;
A
#
# COMPACT_ATOMS: atom_id res chain seq x y z
N GLU A 1 26.78 -38.00 37.72
CA GLU A 1 27.00 -36.66 37.16
C GLU A 1 25.73 -35.85 37.35
N PRO A 2 25.78 -34.57 37.73
CA PRO A 2 24.59 -33.75 37.73
C PRO A 2 24.32 -33.32 36.28
N LEU A 3 23.25 -33.83 35.70
CA LEU A 3 22.76 -33.39 34.39
C LEU A 3 22.24 -31.95 34.53
N GLN A 4 22.86 -31.04 33.79
CA GLN A 4 22.40 -29.66 33.66
C GLN A 4 21.13 -29.67 32.82
N ALA A 5 19.98 -29.43 33.44
CA ALA A 5 18.69 -29.36 32.76
C ALA A 5 18.67 -28.22 31.73
N THR A 6 18.04 -28.49 30.59
CA THR A 6 17.92 -27.56 29.47
C THR A 6 16.66 -26.70 29.59
N LEU A 7 16.59 -25.58 28.87
CA LEU A 7 15.43 -24.68 28.85
C LEU A 7 14.13 -25.40 28.44
N PHE A 8 14.24 -26.51 27.69
CA PHE A 8 13.10 -27.35 27.29
C PHE A 8 12.54 -28.20 28.44
N ASP A 9 13.36 -28.55 29.44
CA ASP A 9 12.89 -29.31 30.60
C ASP A 9 12.00 -28.43 31.50
N TYR A 10 12.28 -27.12 31.55
CA TYR A 10 11.43 -26.12 32.23
C TYR A 10 10.11 -25.83 31.50
N LEU A 11 10.06 -26.03 30.17
CA LEU A 11 8.84 -25.84 29.39
C LEU A 11 7.88 -27.02 29.54
N LYS A 12 8.42 -28.25 29.69
CA LYS A 12 7.60 -29.43 29.97
C LYS A 12 6.94 -29.41 31.35
N GLU A 13 7.64 -28.94 32.39
CA GLU A 13 7.02 -28.80 33.72
C GLU A 13 5.94 -27.71 33.79
N LYS A 14 5.91 -26.77 32.85
CA LYS A 14 4.84 -25.76 32.77
C LYS A 14 3.59 -26.22 32.02
N GLU A 15 3.67 -27.29 31.24
CA GLU A 15 2.49 -27.91 30.60
C GLU A 15 1.70 -28.82 31.58
N GLU A 16 2.29 -29.24 32.71
CA GLU A 16 1.65 -30.13 33.70
C GLU A 16 1.27 -29.44 35.03
N VAL A 17 0.92 -28.16 35.02
CA VAL A 17 0.17 -27.57 36.15
C VAL A 17 -1.33 -27.62 35.81
N GLU A 18 -1.92 -28.82 35.97
CA GLU A 18 -3.36 -28.97 36.12
C GLU A 18 -3.81 -28.17 37.35
N LEU A 19 -4.30 -26.95 37.13
CA LEU A 19 -5.09 -26.23 38.12
C LEU A 19 -6.47 -26.90 38.19
N ASN A 20 -6.53 -27.96 39.00
CA ASN A 20 -7.78 -28.47 39.55
C ASN A 20 -8.39 -27.42 40.50
N GLU A 21 -9.07 -26.41 39.95
CA GLU A 21 -10.03 -25.61 40.70
C GLU A 21 -11.36 -25.61 39.93
N LYS A 22 -12.42 -25.94 40.65
CA LYS A 22 -13.78 -26.20 40.15
C LYS A 22 -14.26 -25.12 39.17
N GLU A 23 -14.64 -25.54 37.97
CA GLU A 23 -15.45 -24.78 37.02
C GLU A 23 -16.83 -24.49 37.63
N ASP A 24 -16.95 -23.36 38.33
CA ASP A 24 -18.23 -22.65 38.37
C ASP A 24 -18.32 -21.86 37.06
N SER A 25 -19.05 -22.39 36.08
CA SER A 25 -19.22 -21.77 34.77
C SER A 25 -19.94 -20.42 34.91
N LEU A 26 -19.18 -19.33 34.94
CA LEU A 26 -19.67 -17.95 34.90
C LEU A 26 -20.29 -17.58 33.54
N SER A 27 -20.35 -18.51 32.59
CA SER A 27 -20.78 -18.32 31.20
C SER A 27 -22.25 -17.97 31.01
N ASP A 28 -23.09 -18.09 32.05
CA ASP A 28 -24.50 -17.72 31.99
C ASP A 28 -24.81 -16.28 32.46
N GLU A 29 -23.85 -15.55 33.04
CA GLU A 29 -24.03 -14.15 33.47
C GLU A 29 -23.63 -13.10 32.41
N PHE A 30 -22.81 -13.48 31.44
CA PHE A 30 -22.24 -12.54 30.47
C PHE A 30 -22.86 -12.66 29.08
N VAL A 31 -22.81 -11.57 28.31
CA VAL A 31 -23.39 -11.48 26.96
C VAL A 31 -22.66 -12.38 25.95
N VAL A 32 -21.40 -12.74 26.24
CA VAL A 32 -20.59 -13.67 25.44
C VAL A 32 -20.36 -14.96 26.21
N LYS A 33 -20.28 -16.08 25.49
CA LYS A 33 -20.03 -17.41 26.01
C LYS A 33 -18.79 -18.01 25.38
N GLU A 34 -18.24 -19.03 26.04
CA GLU A 34 -17.19 -19.86 25.44
C GLU A 34 -17.64 -20.42 24.08
N GLY A 35 -16.76 -20.32 23.09
CA GLY A 35 -17.00 -20.70 21.70
C GLY A 35 -17.62 -19.60 20.83
N ASP A 36 -18.13 -18.50 21.41
CA ASP A 36 -18.69 -17.40 20.63
C ASP A 36 -17.63 -16.69 19.79
N THR A 37 -18.03 -16.24 18.60
CA THR A 37 -17.20 -15.39 17.75
C THR A 37 -17.37 -13.94 18.16
N VAL A 38 -16.25 -13.26 18.41
CA VAL A 38 -16.20 -11.83 18.73
C VAL A 38 -15.12 -11.15 17.89
N TYR A 39 -15.25 -9.84 17.72
CA TYR A 39 -14.31 -9.04 16.95
C TYR A 39 -13.61 -8.04 17.86
N PHE A 40 -12.28 -8.06 17.84
CA PHE A 40 -11.45 -7.20 18.67
C PHE A 40 -10.31 -6.63 17.81
N ASN A 41 -10.14 -5.30 17.81
CA ASN A 41 -9.14 -4.61 16.99
C ASN A 41 -9.14 -5.04 15.50
N HIS A 42 -10.34 -5.12 14.91
CA HIS A 42 -10.56 -5.52 13.51
C HIS A 42 -10.01 -6.91 13.17
N GLU A 43 -9.93 -7.81 14.15
CA GLU A 43 -9.62 -9.24 13.97
C GLU A 43 -10.74 -10.11 14.56
N GLU A 44 -10.92 -11.29 13.99
CA GLU A 44 -11.90 -12.28 14.46
C GLU A 44 -11.26 -13.23 15.48
N TYR A 45 -11.92 -13.40 16.62
CA TYR A 45 -11.51 -14.30 17.70
C TYR A 45 -12.65 -15.21 18.12
N LYS A 46 -12.29 -16.37 18.65
CA LYS A 46 -13.19 -17.21 19.44
C LYS A 46 -12.95 -16.98 20.92
N VAL A 47 -14.03 -16.90 21.69
CA VAL A 47 -13.94 -16.88 23.14
C VAL A 47 -13.49 -18.26 23.61
N ARG A 48 -12.33 -18.30 24.27
CA ARG A 48 -11.79 -19.54 24.85
C ARG A 48 -12.34 -19.77 26.26
N GLU A 49 -12.27 -18.77 27.11
CA GLU A 49 -12.77 -18.86 28.48
C GLU A 49 -13.03 -17.46 29.05
N ILE A 50 -13.87 -17.42 30.09
CA ILE A 50 -14.09 -16.24 30.93
C ILE A 50 -13.71 -16.64 32.34
N SER A 51 -12.69 -16.00 32.89
CA SER A 51 -12.22 -16.29 34.24
C SER A 51 -12.18 -15.03 35.08
N LYS A 52 -12.45 -15.16 36.38
CA LYS A 52 -12.38 -14.02 37.30
C LYS A 52 -10.96 -13.87 37.83
N ASN A 53 -10.36 -12.71 37.59
CA ASN A 53 -9.03 -12.40 38.07
C ASN A 53 -9.07 -12.07 39.56
N GLN A 54 -8.55 -12.97 40.39
CA GLN A 54 -8.57 -12.81 41.85
C GLN A 54 -7.67 -11.66 42.35
N ILE A 55 -6.71 -11.20 41.54
CA ILE A 55 -5.78 -10.11 41.91
C ILE A 55 -6.41 -8.75 41.63
N THR A 56 -7.02 -8.58 40.46
CA THR A 56 -7.59 -7.29 40.03
C THR A 56 -9.06 -7.15 40.37
N GLY A 57 -9.76 -8.25 40.67
CA GLY A 57 -11.19 -8.32 40.90
C GLY A 57 -12.04 -8.19 39.62
N ARG A 58 -11.42 -8.07 38.45
CA ARG A 58 -12.07 -7.98 37.13
C ARG A 58 -12.28 -9.36 36.52
N ASN A 59 -13.10 -9.44 35.48
CA ASN A 59 -13.23 -10.63 34.66
C ASN A 59 -12.26 -10.51 33.47
N ASP A 60 -11.64 -11.62 33.11
CA ASP A 60 -10.70 -11.73 32.00
C ASP A 60 -11.35 -12.60 30.92
N LEU A 61 -11.53 -12.03 29.72
CA LEU A 61 -11.98 -12.72 28.52
C LEU A 61 -10.77 -13.17 27.72
N TRP A 62 -10.57 -14.47 27.63
CA TRP A 62 -9.49 -15.06 26.85
C TRP A 62 -9.94 -15.33 25.43
N LEU A 63 -9.16 -14.83 24.46
CA LEU A 63 -9.50 -14.89 23.05
C LEU A 63 -8.48 -15.71 22.28
N GLU A 64 -8.97 -16.64 21.47
CA GLU A 64 -8.16 -17.42 20.53
C GLU A 64 -8.33 -16.89 19.10
N PRO A 65 -7.23 -16.66 18.37
CA PRO A 65 -7.29 -16.12 17.02
C PRO A 65 -7.96 -17.11 16.06
N ALA A 66 -8.92 -16.65 15.27
CA ALA A 66 -9.61 -17.50 14.30
C ALA A 66 -8.81 -17.68 12.99
N ARG A 67 -7.97 -16.71 12.63
CA ARG A 67 -7.22 -16.67 11.37
C ARG A 67 -5.84 -17.30 11.52
N GLN A 68 -5.47 -18.22 10.62
CA GLN A 68 -4.17 -18.95 10.65
C GLN A 68 -2.92 -18.04 10.67
N GLY A 69 -3.01 -16.79 10.20
CA GLY A 69 -1.90 -15.83 10.23
C GLY A 69 -1.78 -14.99 11.50
N ASN A 70 -2.77 -15.05 12.40
CA ASN A 70 -2.78 -14.34 13.66
C ASN A 70 -2.41 -15.30 14.79
N HIS A 71 -1.37 -14.96 15.55
CA HIS A 71 -0.87 -15.74 16.69
C HIS A 71 -1.04 -15.01 18.01
N GLN A 72 -1.73 -13.86 18.02
CA GLN A 72 -1.98 -13.09 19.21
C GLN A 72 -3.13 -13.72 20.00
N ILE A 73 -2.92 -13.90 21.30
CA ILE A 73 -3.91 -14.42 22.25
C ILE A 73 -4.21 -13.28 23.24
N PRO A 74 -5.14 -12.37 22.92
CA PRO A 74 -5.45 -11.25 23.79
C PRO A 74 -6.26 -11.70 25.02
N ILE A 75 -6.05 -10.98 26.11
CA ILE A 75 -6.87 -11.06 27.33
C ILE A 75 -7.55 -9.71 27.50
N VAL A 76 -8.88 -9.67 27.40
CA VAL A 76 -9.68 -8.45 27.56
C VAL A 76 -10.21 -8.43 28.99
N ALA A 77 -9.69 -7.53 29.82
CA ALA A 77 -10.16 -7.35 31.19
C ALA A 77 -11.37 -6.41 31.22
N PHE A 78 -12.46 -6.84 31.86
CA PHE A 78 -13.72 -6.10 31.93
C PHE A 78 -14.42 -6.23 33.29
N ILE A 79 -15.27 -5.25 33.62
CA ILE A 79 -16.00 -5.21 34.90
C ILE A 79 -17.42 -5.76 34.74
N ASP A 80 -18.10 -5.39 33.66
CA ASP A 80 -19.47 -5.80 33.34
C ASP A 80 -19.69 -5.88 31.82
N ASN A 81 -20.90 -6.26 31.40
CA ASN A 81 -21.23 -6.39 29.98
C ASN A 81 -21.13 -5.06 29.20
N GLU A 82 -21.41 -3.91 29.82
CA GLU A 82 -21.28 -2.62 29.13
C GLU A 82 -19.82 -2.28 28.86
N ASP A 83 -18.94 -2.51 29.84
CA ASP A 83 -17.49 -2.32 29.72
C ASP A 83 -16.89 -3.25 28.66
N LEU A 84 -17.37 -4.51 28.62
CA LEU A 84 -16.93 -5.47 27.62
C LEU A 84 -17.34 -5.05 26.20
N LEU A 85 -18.59 -4.66 25.98
CA LEU A 85 -19.12 -4.25 24.67
C LEU A 85 -18.54 -2.92 24.16
N ARG A 86 -17.83 -2.16 24.99
CA ARG A 86 -17.03 -1.00 24.54
C ARG A 86 -15.68 -1.39 23.96
N GLN A 87 -15.20 -2.60 24.28
CA GLN A 87 -13.89 -3.09 23.89
C GLN A 87 -13.99 -4.07 22.71
N ILE A 88 -15.02 -4.91 22.68
CA ILE A 88 -15.26 -5.90 21.61
C ILE A 88 -16.54 -5.60 20.84
N ASN A 89 -16.61 -6.07 19.59
CA ASN A 89 -17.83 -6.09 18.80
C ASN A 89 -18.38 -7.52 18.69
N LEU A 90 -19.68 -7.68 18.86
CA LEU A 90 -20.35 -8.97 18.64
C LEU A 90 -20.69 -9.20 17.17
N GLU A 91 -20.97 -8.12 16.45
CA GLU A 91 -21.21 -8.16 15.02
C GLU A 91 -19.92 -7.89 14.27
N ARG A 92 -19.78 -8.56 13.12
CA ARG A 92 -18.64 -8.37 12.23
C ARG A 92 -18.60 -6.92 11.74
N PRO A 93 -17.48 -6.20 11.93
CA PRO A 93 -17.27 -4.92 11.27
C PRO A 93 -17.36 -5.05 9.75
N GLU A 94 -17.65 -3.94 9.07
CA GLU A 94 -17.76 -3.90 7.61
C GLU A 94 -16.48 -4.44 6.92
N PHE A 95 -15.33 -4.20 7.56
CA PHE A 95 -14.03 -4.69 7.14
C PHE A 95 -13.19 -5.15 8.34
N ILE A 96 -12.47 -6.26 8.18
CA ILE A 96 -11.51 -6.78 9.18
C ILE A 96 -10.17 -7.10 8.51
N ILE A 97 -9.13 -7.32 9.30
CA ILE A 97 -7.82 -7.75 8.82
C ILE A 97 -7.95 -9.13 8.18
N GLY A 98 -7.40 -9.27 6.98
CA GLY A 98 -7.51 -10.45 6.14
C GLY A 98 -8.63 -10.37 5.09
N ASP A 99 -9.48 -9.33 5.12
CA ASP A 99 -10.48 -9.14 4.07
C ASP A 99 -9.82 -8.82 2.73
N GLU A 100 -10.27 -9.52 1.70
CA GLU A 100 -10.00 -9.19 0.31
C GLU A 100 -10.96 -8.08 -0.12
N VAL A 101 -10.39 -7.01 -0.65
CA VAL A 101 -11.10 -5.82 -1.09
C VAL A 101 -10.62 -5.40 -2.45
N LYS A 102 -11.51 -4.81 -3.26
CA LYS A 102 -11.08 -4.07 -4.44
C LYS A 102 -10.78 -2.63 -4.04
N TYR A 103 -9.56 -2.19 -4.34
CA TYR A 103 -9.12 -0.82 -4.11
C TYR A 103 -8.37 -0.32 -5.35
N LYS A 104 -8.76 0.85 -5.86
CA LYS A 104 -8.23 1.42 -7.13
C LYS A 104 -8.22 0.42 -8.31
N GLY A 105 -9.24 -0.45 -8.36
CA GLY A 105 -9.39 -1.46 -9.41
C GLY A 105 -8.51 -2.70 -9.27
N LYS A 106 -7.80 -2.88 -8.14
CA LYS A 106 -6.99 -4.06 -7.84
C LYS A 106 -7.54 -4.83 -6.65
N ASP A 107 -7.36 -6.15 -6.65
CA ASP A 107 -7.64 -6.99 -5.50
C ASP A 107 -6.51 -6.82 -4.49
N CYS A 108 -6.85 -6.44 -3.27
CA CYS A 108 -5.93 -6.17 -2.18
C CYS A 108 -6.42 -6.86 -0.92
N THR A 109 -5.52 -7.17 0.00
CA THR A 109 -5.84 -7.69 1.32
C THR A 109 -5.65 -6.59 2.37
N ILE A 110 -6.62 -6.38 3.24
CA ILE A 110 -6.45 -5.52 4.41
C ILE A 110 -5.49 -6.21 5.38
N THR A 111 -4.39 -5.54 5.71
CA THR A 111 -3.34 -6.13 6.56
C THR A 111 -3.26 -5.50 7.94
N ARG A 112 -3.76 -4.27 8.11
CA ARG A 112 -3.63 -3.54 9.38
C ARG A 112 -4.65 -2.42 9.52
N PHE A 113 -5.09 -2.19 10.75
CA PHE A 113 -5.76 -0.96 11.18
C PHE A 113 -4.95 -0.32 12.30
N ASP A 114 -4.81 1.00 12.27
CA ASP A 114 -4.17 1.77 13.34
C ASP A 114 -5.04 2.96 13.75
N ASP A 115 -5.08 3.24 15.05
CA ASP A 115 -5.65 4.47 15.59
C ASP A 115 -4.53 5.47 15.87
N MET A 116 -4.54 6.59 15.15
CA MET A 116 -3.51 7.62 15.24
C MET A 116 -3.87 8.71 16.26
N GLY A 117 -5.01 8.57 16.95
CA GLY A 117 -5.55 9.57 17.86
C GLY A 117 -6.21 10.75 17.12
N ASN A 118 -6.86 11.64 17.87
CA ASN A 118 -7.57 12.81 17.33
C ASN A 118 -8.62 12.46 16.24
N ASN A 119 -9.31 11.32 16.39
CA ASN A 119 -10.27 10.77 15.43
C ASN A 119 -9.68 10.38 14.05
N LEU A 120 -8.36 10.36 13.89
CA LEU A 120 -7.70 9.89 12.67
C LEU A 120 -7.33 8.42 12.83
N LYS A 121 -7.75 7.59 11.89
CA LYS A 121 -7.38 6.18 11.80
C LYS A 121 -6.75 5.91 10.45
N THR A 122 -5.97 4.84 10.34
CA THR A 122 -5.40 4.39 9.07
C THR A 122 -5.69 2.92 8.83
N VAL A 123 -5.92 2.55 7.58
CA VAL A 123 -6.03 1.17 7.13
C VAL A 123 -4.93 0.90 6.11
N THR A 124 -4.23 -0.21 6.27
CA THR A 124 -3.15 -0.63 5.38
C THR A 124 -3.65 -1.76 4.50
N VAL A 125 -3.61 -1.58 3.18
CA VAL A 125 -3.96 -2.60 2.20
C VAL A 125 -2.72 -3.04 1.45
N LYS A 126 -2.63 -4.34 1.20
CA LYS A 126 -1.54 -4.98 0.46
C LYS A 126 -2.11 -5.50 -0.86
N ASP A 127 -1.55 -5.06 -1.97
CA ASP A 127 -1.89 -5.55 -3.31
C ASP A 127 -1.66 -7.07 -3.37
N ASN A 128 -2.66 -7.82 -3.84
CA ASN A 128 -2.61 -9.28 -3.97
C ASN A 128 -1.87 -9.72 -5.24
N THR A 129 -1.50 -8.79 -6.12
CA THR A 129 -0.59 -9.08 -7.23
C THR A 129 0.83 -9.28 -6.70
N GLU A 130 1.20 -10.55 -6.50
CA GLU A 130 2.51 -10.93 -6.01
C GLU A 130 3.58 -10.77 -7.11
N TYR A 131 4.58 -9.94 -6.85
CA TYR A 131 5.79 -9.85 -7.67
C TYR A 131 6.98 -10.43 -6.92
N LEU A 132 7.88 -11.12 -7.66
CA LEU A 132 9.08 -11.75 -7.12
C LEU A 132 8.78 -12.75 -5.97
N GLY A 133 7.73 -13.56 -6.10
CA GLY A 133 7.36 -14.55 -5.07
C GLY A 133 6.92 -13.93 -3.74
N GLY A 134 6.26 -12.76 -3.78
CA GLY A 134 5.71 -12.08 -2.61
C GLY A 134 6.63 -11.06 -1.94
N MET A 135 7.80 -10.77 -2.51
CA MET A 135 8.74 -9.76 -1.99
C MET A 135 8.34 -8.32 -2.34
N ILE A 136 7.64 -8.12 -3.45
CA ILE A 136 7.07 -6.83 -3.82
C ILE A 136 5.56 -6.98 -3.84
N THR A 137 4.93 -6.32 -2.89
CA THR A 137 3.48 -6.13 -2.84
C THR A 137 3.24 -4.68 -2.50
N GLY A 138 2.59 -3.94 -3.41
CA GLY A 138 2.26 -2.54 -3.19
C GLY A 138 1.45 -2.42 -1.89
N THR A 139 1.87 -1.56 -0.98
CA THR A 139 1.18 -1.34 0.29
C THR A 139 0.74 0.11 0.35
N ASP A 140 -0.57 0.34 0.41
CA ASP A 140 -1.14 1.68 0.56
C ASP A 140 -1.65 1.85 1.99
N VAL A 141 -1.29 2.96 2.63
CA VAL A 141 -1.81 3.37 3.94
C VAL A 141 -2.83 4.48 3.72
N ILE A 142 -4.08 4.20 4.05
CA ILE A 142 -5.21 5.06 3.73
C ILE A 142 -5.77 5.66 5.02
N PRO A 143 -5.76 6.99 5.19
CA PRO A 143 -6.38 7.65 6.33
C PRO A 143 -7.90 7.65 6.20
N TYR A 144 -8.60 7.45 7.32
CA TYR A 144 -10.06 7.54 7.42
C TYR A 144 -10.47 8.09 8.79
N TYR A 145 -11.65 8.71 8.88
CA TYR A 145 -12.16 9.30 10.12
C TYR A 145 -13.35 8.54 10.69
N LYS A 146 -14.13 7.84 9.84
CA LYS A 146 -15.28 7.02 10.23
C LYS A 146 -15.29 5.70 9.46
N GLU A 147 -15.71 4.61 10.10
CA GLU A 147 -15.74 3.30 9.43
C GLU A 147 -16.65 3.27 8.19
N SER A 148 -17.76 4.00 8.21
CA SER A 148 -18.68 4.14 7.07
C SER A 148 -18.04 4.76 5.81
N GLU A 149 -16.85 5.35 5.92
CA GLU A 149 -16.08 5.86 4.77
C GLU A 149 -15.35 4.74 4.04
N LEU A 150 -14.99 3.65 4.74
CA LEU A 150 -14.29 2.51 4.15
C LEU A 150 -15.13 1.83 3.07
N GLY A 151 -16.44 1.72 3.25
CA GLY A 151 -17.35 1.17 2.22
C GLY A 151 -17.46 2.01 0.95
N LYS A 152 -16.92 3.25 0.95
CA LYS A 152 -16.79 4.09 -0.26
C LYS A 152 -15.41 3.96 -0.92
N ILE A 153 -14.43 3.49 -0.16
CA ILE A 153 -13.03 3.35 -0.58
C ILE A 153 -12.77 1.94 -1.11
N PHE A 154 -13.41 0.95 -0.50
CA PHE A 154 -13.21 -0.47 -0.75
C PHE A 154 -14.50 -1.14 -1.21
N GLU A 155 -14.37 -2.03 -2.18
CA GLU A 155 -15.39 -3.03 -2.50
C GLU A 155 -15.07 -4.31 -1.72
N ASN A 156 -15.92 -4.75 -0.79
CA ASN A 156 -15.67 -5.97 -0.02
C ASN A 156 -15.89 -7.22 -0.92
N LEU A 157 -14.83 -7.99 -1.19
CA LEU A 157 -14.90 -9.22 -1.99
C LEU A 157 -15.16 -10.46 -1.12
N THR A 158 -14.81 -10.40 0.16
CA THR A 158 -14.96 -11.50 1.13
C THR A 158 -16.41 -11.68 1.62
N ASN A 159 -17.19 -10.60 1.72
CA ASN A 159 -18.59 -10.61 2.13
C ASN A 159 -19.53 -10.27 0.97
N ALA A 160 -19.60 -11.14 -0.04
CA ALA A 160 -20.68 -11.04 -1.02
C ALA A 160 -22.02 -11.42 -0.38
N LYS A 161 -22.71 -10.48 0.28
CA LYS A 161 -24.18 -10.52 0.37
C LYS A 161 -24.73 -9.94 -0.93
N PRO A 162 -25.57 -10.66 -1.68
CA PRO A 162 -26.19 -10.12 -2.87
C PRO A 162 -27.18 -9.03 -2.45
N GLU A 163 -27.38 -8.07 -3.35
CA GLU A 163 -28.32 -6.94 -3.24
C GLU A 163 -27.75 -5.65 -2.62
N LYS A 164 -26.97 -4.94 -3.43
CA LYS A 164 -27.36 -3.57 -3.78
C LYS A 164 -27.43 -3.46 -5.30
N THR A 165 -28.66 -3.29 -5.77
CA THR A 165 -29.05 -2.95 -7.12
C THR A 165 -28.17 -1.82 -7.63
N PHE A 166 -27.49 -2.08 -8.75
CA PHE A 166 -26.76 -1.09 -9.51
C PHE A 166 -27.74 0.01 -9.95
N GLU A 167 -27.70 1.16 -9.28
CA GLU A 167 -27.90 2.40 -10.02
C GLU A 167 -26.56 2.70 -10.69
N GLU A 168 -26.55 2.55 -12.01
CA GLU A 168 -25.47 2.91 -12.91
C GLU A 168 -24.98 4.33 -12.60
N ILE A 169 -23.97 4.45 -11.76
CA ILE A 169 -23.00 5.52 -11.92
C ILE A 169 -22.09 5.02 -13.03
N GLU A 170 -22.33 5.50 -14.25
CA GLU A 170 -21.42 5.38 -15.38
C GLU A 170 -19.98 5.63 -14.90
N ILE A 171 -19.23 4.54 -14.71
CA ILE A 171 -17.77 4.60 -14.71
C ILE A 171 -17.43 4.99 -16.14
N LYS A 172 -17.25 6.28 -16.37
CA LYS A 172 -16.66 6.79 -17.61
C LYS A 172 -15.42 5.95 -17.87
N LYS A 173 -15.35 5.34 -19.06
CA LYS A 173 -14.16 4.65 -19.57
C LYS A 173 -12.91 5.44 -19.16
N ASN A 174 -12.05 4.84 -18.34
CA ASN A 174 -10.73 5.38 -17.99
C ASN A 174 -9.78 5.23 -19.19
N GLU A 175 -10.08 5.92 -20.28
CA GLU A 175 -9.19 5.98 -21.45
C GLU A 175 -7.93 6.77 -21.10
N ALA A 176 -6.78 6.31 -21.58
CA ALA A 176 -5.51 7.00 -21.38
C ALA A 176 -5.45 8.27 -22.24
N HIS A 177 -5.12 9.39 -21.61
CA HIS A 177 -4.94 10.70 -22.24
C HIS A 177 -3.60 11.28 -21.81
N ASN A 178 -3.24 12.45 -22.34
CA ASN A 178 -2.07 13.17 -21.83
C ASN A 178 -2.17 13.40 -20.32
N PHE A 179 -1.25 12.80 -19.57
CA PHE A 179 -1.25 12.79 -18.12
C PHE A 179 -1.08 14.20 -17.53
N LYS A 180 -1.70 14.48 -16.39
CA LYS A 180 -1.53 15.74 -15.67
C LYS A 180 -0.84 15.49 -14.34
N ILE A 181 0.32 16.14 -14.16
CA ILE A 181 1.10 16.01 -12.93
C ILE A 181 0.49 16.91 -11.85
N THR A 182 0.15 16.31 -10.73
CA THR A 182 -0.29 17.02 -9.52
C THR A 182 0.82 17.04 -8.47
N GLU A 183 0.64 17.81 -7.39
CA GLU A 183 1.58 17.75 -6.25
C GLU A 183 1.66 16.37 -5.61
N GLU A 184 0.58 15.59 -5.70
CA GLU A 184 0.50 14.21 -5.19
C GLU A 184 1.25 13.22 -6.08
N THR A 185 1.39 13.50 -7.38
CA THR A 185 2.16 12.66 -8.32
C THR A 185 3.65 12.68 -8.02
N LEU A 186 4.21 13.84 -7.70
CA LEU A 186 5.65 14.05 -7.48
C LEU A 186 5.87 14.80 -6.15
N PRO A 187 5.80 14.08 -5.00
CA PRO A 187 6.02 14.69 -3.70
C PRO A 187 7.43 15.29 -3.60
N GLN A 188 7.55 16.44 -2.93
CA GLN A 188 8.79 17.23 -2.88
C GLN A 188 9.98 16.51 -2.22
N LYS A 189 9.73 15.46 -1.43
CA LYS A 189 10.75 14.66 -0.77
C LYS A 189 10.36 13.19 -0.81
N LEU A 190 11.25 12.39 -1.38
CA LEU A 190 11.21 10.94 -1.33
C LEU A 190 12.56 10.45 -0.82
N SER A 191 12.55 9.46 0.07
CA SER A 191 13.75 8.75 0.51
C SER A 191 14.35 7.92 -0.65
N PRO A 192 15.64 7.57 -0.60
CA PRO A 192 16.25 6.70 -1.61
C PRO A 192 15.48 5.38 -1.82
N SER A 193 14.94 4.78 -0.75
CA SER A 193 14.15 3.55 -0.83
C SER A 193 12.82 3.76 -1.55
N GLU A 194 12.09 4.84 -1.26
CA GLU A 194 10.82 5.14 -1.94
C GLU A 194 11.03 5.43 -3.42
N ARG A 195 12.10 6.18 -3.76
CA ARG A 195 12.47 6.45 -5.15
C ARG A 195 12.84 5.18 -5.90
N LEU A 196 13.61 4.29 -5.26
CA LEU A 196 13.92 2.99 -5.81
C LEU A 196 12.64 2.19 -6.06
N ASN A 197 11.75 2.10 -5.08
CA ASN A 197 10.50 1.36 -5.21
C ASN A 197 9.62 1.92 -6.35
N ASN A 198 9.45 3.24 -6.42
CA ASN A 198 8.72 3.88 -7.52
C ASN A 198 9.32 3.52 -8.90
N ASN A 199 10.64 3.51 -9.03
CA ASN A 199 11.29 3.16 -10.29
C ASN A 199 11.05 1.68 -10.65
N LEU A 200 11.15 0.77 -9.68
CA LEU A 200 10.90 -0.67 -9.90
C LEU A 200 9.44 -0.92 -10.32
N GLU A 201 8.48 -0.29 -9.64
CA GLU A 201 7.06 -0.37 -9.98
C GLU A 201 6.77 0.19 -11.38
N ALA A 202 7.35 1.33 -11.73
CA ALA A 202 7.18 1.93 -13.05
C ALA A 202 7.78 1.07 -14.17
N ILE A 203 8.96 0.45 -13.95
CA ILE A 203 9.58 -0.47 -14.92
C ILE A 203 8.72 -1.73 -15.09
N SER A 204 8.22 -2.29 -13.99
CA SER A 204 7.29 -3.43 -14.04
C SER A 204 6.02 -3.09 -14.82
N MET A 205 5.41 -1.94 -14.52
CA MET A 205 4.21 -1.46 -15.24
C MET A 205 4.49 -1.24 -16.72
N LEU A 206 5.62 -0.60 -17.06
CA LEU A 206 6.06 -0.38 -18.44
C LEU A 206 6.12 -1.70 -19.21
N ASN A 207 6.83 -2.68 -18.65
CA ASN A 207 7.01 -3.98 -19.30
C ASN A 207 5.66 -4.70 -19.52
N ARG A 208 4.74 -4.63 -18.55
CA ARG A 208 3.40 -5.23 -18.66
C ARG A 208 2.50 -4.54 -19.68
N VAL A 209 2.59 -3.21 -19.77
CA VAL A 209 1.83 -2.45 -20.77
C VAL A 209 2.37 -2.73 -22.16
N GLU A 210 3.69 -2.80 -22.33
CA GLU A 210 4.31 -3.10 -23.61
C GLU A 210 4.14 -4.56 -24.05
N SER A 211 4.10 -5.51 -23.11
CA SER A 211 3.82 -6.92 -23.42
C SER A 211 2.34 -7.19 -23.71
N GLY A 212 1.46 -6.23 -23.41
CA GLY A 212 0.01 -6.38 -23.56
C GLY A 212 -0.67 -7.13 -22.40
N GLU A 213 0.06 -7.47 -21.34
CA GLU A 213 -0.51 -8.05 -20.12
C GLU A 213 -1.37 -7.05 -19.33
N ARG A 214 -1.17 -5.75 -19.56
CA ARG A 214 -1.92 -4.67 -18.92
C ARG A 214 -2.32 -3.63 -19.95
N GLU A 215 -3.60 -3.27 -20.00
CA GLU A 215 -4.04 -2.14 -20.83
C GLU A 215 -3.52 -0.81 -20.27
N LEU A 216 -3.25 0.16 -21.14
CA LEU A 216 -2.92 1.51 -20.71
C LEU A 216 -4.21 2.25 -20.32
N ASP A 217 -4.33 2.57 -19.02
CA ASP A 217 -5.38 3.42 -18.46
C ASP A 217 -4.78 4.43 -17.47
N ILE A 218 -5.63 5.29 -16.89
CA ILE A 218 -5.18 6.33 -15.96
C ILE A 218 -4.41 5.76 -14.76
N THR A 219 -4.80 4.60 -14.24
CA THR A 219 -4.12 3.96 -13.10
C THR A 219 -2.72 3.48 -13.47
N ALA A 220 -2.55 2.94 -14.69
CA ALA A 220 -1.23 2.60 -15.20
C ALA A 220 -0.37 3.87 -15.37
N GLN A 221 -0.94 4.95 -15.90
CA GLN A 221 -0.25 6.23 -16.04
C GLN A 221 0.16 6.83 -14.68
N GLU A 222 -0.65 6.71 -13.64
CA GLU A 222 -0.29 7.16 -12.27
C GLU A 222 0.94 6.43 -11.72
N VAL A 223 1.09 5.13 -11.99
CA VAL A 223 2.28 4.36 -11.58
C VAL A 223 3.49 4.79 -12.40
N LEU A 224 3.34 4.90 -13.72
CA LEU A 224 4.39 5.31 -14.64
C LEU A 224 4.92 6.72 -14.31
N ALA A 225 4.04 7.65 -13.93
CA ALA A 225 4.38 9.04 -13.61
C ALA A 225 5.25 9.19 -12.34
N LYS A 226 5.32 8.15 -11.49
CA LYS A 226 6.15 8.14 -10.28
C LYS A 226 7.62 7.81 -10.54
N TYR A 227 8.01 7.45 -11.77
CA TYR A 227 9.41 7.22 -12.10
C TYR A 227 10.22 8.51 -11.94
N VAL A 228 11.30 8.46 -11.16
CA VAL A 228 12.09 9.64 -10.76
C VAL A 228 13.55 9.60 -11.25
N GLY A 229 13.87 8.66 -12.14
CA GLY A 229 15.25 8.43 -12.60
C GLY A 229 16.20 7.95 -11.50
N TRP A 230 17.48 7.84 -11.83
CA TRP A 230 18.48 7.16 -10.99
C TRP A 230 19.36 8.08 -10.15
N GLY A 231 19.17 9.41 -10.23
CA GLY A 231 20.00 10.37 -9.52
C GLY A 231 20.07 10.09 -8.02
N GLY A 232 21.26 9.83 -7.46
CA GLY A 232 21.44 9.52 -6.04
C GLY A 232 21.04 8.10 -5.62
N LEU A 233 20.75 7.19 -6.56
CA LEU A 233 20.44 5.77 -6.29
C LEU A 233 21.62 4.84 -6.60
N SER A 234 22.87 5.30 -6.44
CA SER A 234 24.06 4.50 -6.78
C SER A 234 24.18 3.19 -5.98
N GLU A 235 23.60 3.12 -4.78
CA GLU A 235 23.66 1.94 -3.90
C GLU A 235 23.02 0.69 -4.53
N VAL A 236 22.01 0.84 -5.40
CA VAL A 236 21.40 -0.31 -6.11
C VAL A 236 22.34 -0.94 -7.12
N PHE A 237 23.39 -0.24 -7.55
CA PHE A 237 24.38 -0.76 -8.51
C PHE A 237 25.68 -1.21 -7.85
N ASP A 238 25.80 -1.09 -6.52
CA ASP A 238 26.95 -1.56 -5.74
C ASP A 238 26.78 -3.04 -5.40
N GLU A 239 27.58 -3.89 -6.05
CA GLU A 239 27.55 -5.36 -5.86
C GLU A 239 27.89 -5.80 -4.42
N SER A 240 28.51 -4.93 -3.61
CA SER A 240 28.79 -5.24 -2.19
C SER A 240 27.57 -5.02 -1.26
N ARG A 241 26.52 -4.35 -1.74
CA ARG A 241 25.30 -4.09 -0.97
C ARG A 241 24.37 -5.31 -1.02
N GLU A 242 24.12 -5.89 0.15
CA GLU A 242 23.20 -7.01 0.36
C GLU A 242 21.80 -6.52 0.81
N GLY A 243 20.88 -7.46 1.08
CA GLY A 243 19.48 -7.17 1.38
C GLY A 243 18.82 -6.44 0.22
N GLN A 244 17.88 -5.53 0.50
CA GLN A 244 16.99 -4.89 -0.49
C GLN A 244 17.69 -4.42 -1.79
N TRP A 245 18.95 -3.99 -1.70
CA TRP A 245 19.75 -3.53 -2.84
C TRP A 245 20.09 -4.65 -3.82
N LYS A 246 20.36 -5.85 -3.32
CA LYS A 246 20.66 -7.04 -4.11
C LYS A 246 19.41 -7.53 -4.83
N GLU A 247 18.26 -7.57 -4.15
CA GLU A 247 17.01 -7.99 -4.78
C GLU A 247 16.56 -6.99 -5.85
N ALA A 248 16.63 -5.68 -5.55
CA ALA A 248 16.36 -4.64 -6.54
C ALA A 248 17.32 -4.74 -7.73
N ARG A 249 18.62 -4.99 -7.50
CA ARG A 249 19.60 -5.19 -8.57
C ARG A 249 19.30 -6.42 -9.43
N ALA A 250 18.86 -7.52 -8.83
CA ALA A 250 18.43 -8.71 -9.56
C ALA A 250 17.21 -8.40 -10.44
N PHE A 251 16.19 -7.75 -9.89
CA PHE A 251 15.02 -7.30 -10.66
C PHE A 251 15.44 -6.46 -11.86
N LEU A 252 16.35 -5.49 -11.68
CA LEU A 252 16.80 -4.62 -12.77
C LEU A 252 17.53 -5.40 -13.86
N LYS A 253 18.35 -6.40 -13.50
CA LYS A 253 19.02 -7.26 -14.49
C LYS A 253 18.02 -8.15 -15.25
N ASP A 254 16.91 -8.52 -14.63
CA ASP A 254 15.88 -9.36 -15.24
C ASP A 254 14.89 -8.56 -16.11
N ASN A 255 14.66 -7.28 -15.79
CA ASN A 255 13.62 -6.45 -16.39
C ASN A 255 14.14 -5.37 -17.34
N LEU A 256 15.44 -5.12 -17.36
CA LEU A 256 16.09 -4.19 -18.28
C LEU A 256 17.02 -4.96 -19.22
N SER A 257 17.16 -4.47 -20.44
CA SER A 257 18.26 -4.92 -21.29
C SER A 257 19.61 -4.54 -20.68
N GLN A 258 20.68 -5.25 -21.06
CA GLN A 258 22.03 -4.94 -20.59
C GLN A 258 22.41 -3.46 -20.82
N ALA A 259 22.05 -2.92 -21.99
CA ALA A 259 22.33 -1.52 -22.33
C ALA A 259 21.54 -0.55 -21.43
N GLU A 260 20.25 -0.82 -21.15
CA GLU A 260 19.43 0.01 -20.26
C GLU A 260 19.92 -0.05 -18.82
N TYR A 261 20.36 -1.21 -18.34
CA TYR A 261 20.97 -1.35 -17.03
C TYR A 261 22.26 -0.53 -16.90
N GLU A 262 23.11 -0.53 -17.93
CA GLU A 262 24.34 0.27 -17.97
C GLU A 262 24.04 1.77 -17.97
N VAL A 263 23.10 2.23 -18.81
CA VAL A 263 22.66 3.63 -18.84
C VAL A 263 22.08 4.05 -17.49
N ALA A 264 21.24 3.22 -16.88
CA ALA A 264 20.68 3.46 -15.55
C ALA A 264 21.79 3.68 -14.51
N ARG A 265 22.79 2.79 -14.49
CA ARG A 265 23.95 2.87 -13.59
C ARG A 265 24.77 4.14 -13.80
N GLU A 266 25.06 4.50 -15.04
CA GLU A 266 25.85 5.69 -15.38
C GLU A 266 25.12 6.99 -15.05
N SER A 267 23.79 6.98 -15.13
CA SER A 267 22.94 8.15 -14.88
C SER A 267 22.71 8.47 -13.40
N THR A 268 23.28 7.69 -12.48
CA THR A 268 23.09 7.86 -11.03
C THR A 268 23.61 9.19 -10.47
N LEU A 269 24.46 9.91 -11.20
CA LEU A 269 24.96 11.22 -10.79
C LEU A 269 24.23 12.39 -11.47
N THR A 270 23.44 12.13 -12.51
CA THR A 270 22.95 13.18 -13.43
C THR A 270 21.45 13.14 -13.69
N SER A 271 20.77 12.02 -13.45
CA SER A 271 19.32 11.86 -13.70
C SER A 271 18.47 12.38 -12.53
N PHE A 272 18.45 13.70 -12.37
CA PHE A 272 17.56 14.40 -11.42
C PHE A 272 16.51 15.20 -12.18
N TYR A 273 15.24 15.00 -11.82
CA TYR A 273 14.14 15.69 -12.49
C TYR A 273 13.85 17.04 -11.88
N THR A 274 13.44 17.98 -12.74
CA THR A 274 13.08 19.33 -12.32
C THR A 274 11.85 19.28 -11.41
N PRO A 275 11.91 19.83 -10.18
CA PRO A 275 10.77 19.83 -9.27
C PRO A 275 9.59 20.63 -9.84
N LYS A 276 8.36 20.18 -9.55
CA LYS A 276 7.12 20.83 -10.02
C LYS A 276 7.10 22.34 -9.76
N THR A 277 7.48 22.78 -8.57
CA THR A 277 7.52 24.21 -8.20
C THR A 277 8.39 25.05 -9.12
N VAL A 278 9.49 24.49 -9.65
CA VAL A 278 10.36 25.17 -10.61
C VAL A 278 9.68 25.26 -11.98
N ILE A 279 9.06 24.17 -12.43
CA ILE A 279 8.32 24.10 -13.69
C ILE A 279 7.16 25.11 -13.69
N ASP A 280 6.38 25.15 -12.61
CA ASP A 280 5.29 26.12 -12.43
C ASP A 280 5.79 27.57 -12.51
N GLY A 281 6.96 27.84 -11.91
CA GLY A 281 7.62 29.14 -11.99
C GLY A 281 8.03 29.53 -13.42
N ILE A 282 8.52 28.57 -14.21
CA ILE A 282 8.86 28.76 -15.63
C ILE A 282 7.60 29.10 -16.43
N TYR A 283 6.54 28.29 -16.32
CA TYR A 283 5.30 28.54 -17.05
C TYR A 283 4.61 29.84 -16.65
N LYS A 284 4.63 30.19 -15.35
CA LYS A 284 4.13 31.48 -14.87
C LYS A 284 4.88 32.64 -15.51
N THR A 285 6.20 32.53 -15.63
CA THR A 285 7.04 33.54 -16.28
C THR A 285 6.71 33.66 -17.77
N LEU A 286 6.59 32.54 -18.48
CA LEU A 286 6.20 32.51 -19.89
C LEU A 286 4.82 33.15 -20.12
N SER A 287 3.85 32.86 -19.25
CA SER A 287 2.52 33.48 -19.29
C SER A 287 2.58 35.00 -19.08
N GLY A 288 3.42 35.45 -18.13
CA GLY A 288 3.66 36.87 -17.88
C GLY A 288 4.36 37.61 -19.03
N MET A 289 5.16 36.90 -19.83
CA MET A 289 5.75 37.40 -21.08
C MET A 289 4.76 37.41 -22.25
N GLY A 290 3.53 36.91 -22.06
CA GLY A 290 2.49 36.89 -23.08
C GLY A 290 2.48 35.64 -23.96
N PHE A 291 3.25 34.60 -23.64
CA PHE A 291 3.15 33.32 -24.35
C PHE A 291 1.79 32.65 -24.06
N LYS A 292 1.10 32.21 -25.11
CA LYS A 292 -0.24 31.58 -25.04
C LYS A 292 -0.33 30.26 -25.80
N GLN A 293 0.35 30.15 -26.93
CA GLN A 293 0.44 28.93 -27.73
C GLN A 293 1.66 29.01 -28.64
N GLY A 294 2.20 27.85 -29.02
CA GLY A 294 3.34 27.74 -29.92
C GLY A 294 3.94 26.34 -29.89
N ASN A 295 5.16 26.20 -30.40
CA ASN A 295 5.93 24.97 -30.28
C ASN A 295 6.80 25.05 -29.03
N ILE A 296 6.79 23.99 -28.21
CA ILE A 296 7.60 23.84 -27.01
C ILE A 296 8.52 22.64 -27.25
N LEU A 297 9.83 22.83 -27.09
CA LEU A 297 10.82 21.76 -27.18
C LEU A 297 11.43 21.54 -25.80
N GLU A 298 11.34 20.32 -25.30
CA GLU A 298 12.01 19.87 -24.08
C GLU A 298 13.14 18.89 -24.44
N PRO A 299 14.40 19.34 -24.51
CA PRO A 299 15.53 18.45 -24.61
C PRO A 299 15.77 17.76 -23.25
N SER A 300 15.96 16.44 -23.27
CA SER A 300 16.11 15.61 -22.06
C SER A 300 14.85 15.64 -21.17
N MET A 301 13.71 15.32 -21.77
CA MET A 301 12.40 15.39 -21.12
C MET A 301 12.21 14.40 -19.96
N GLY A 302 13.05 13.38 -19.85
CA GLY A 302 12.82 12.23 -18.96
C GLY A 302 11.46 11.61 -19.24
N VAL A 303 10.63 11.52 -18.20
CA VAL A 303 9.24 11.05 -18.33
C VAL A 303 8.25 12.16 -18.69
N GLY A 304 8.69 13.37 -19.01
CA GLY A 304 7.87 14.48 -19.49
C GLY A 304 7.25 15.35 -18.40
N ASN A 305 8.02 15.75 -17.38
CA ASN A 305 7.49 16.55 -16.27
C ASN A 305 6.96 17.93 -16.71
N PHE A 306 7.53 18.54 -17.76
CA PHE A 306 7.05 19.83 -18.26
C PHE A 306 5.71 19.71 -18.99
N ILE A 307 5.57 18.77 -19.93
CA ILE A 307 4.30 18.56 -20.65
C ILE A 307 3.16 18.19 -19.68
N GLY A 308 3.43 17.37 -18.66
CA GLY A 308 2.45 17.04 -17.62
C GLY A 308 2.04 18.22 -16.73
N ASN A 309 2.84 19.29 -16.70
CA ASN A 309 2.56 20.55 -15.97
C ASN A 309 2.15 21.70 -16.90
N LEU A 310 1.92 21.43 -18.19
CA LEU A 310 1.51 22.48 -19.12
C LEU A 310 0.17 23.10 -18.67
N PRO A 311 0.12 24.43 -18.41
CA PRO A 311 -1.11 25.08 -17.97
C PRO A 311 -2.22 25.00 -19.01
N ASP A 312 -3.47 24.99 -18.56
CA ASP A 312 -4.62 24.87 -19.45
C ASP A 312 -4.72 26.03 -20.45
N GLU A 313 -4.25 27.23 -20.06
CA GLU A 313 -4.19 28.38 -20.97
C GLU A 313 -3.20 28.19 -22.14
N MET A 314 -2.27 27.23 -22.00
CA MET A 314 -1.26 26.87 -23.00
C MET A 314 -1.55 25.53 -23.69
N SER A 315 -2.69 24.90 -23.44
CA SER A 315 -3.10 23.59 -23.97
C SER A 315 -3.09 23.48 -25.50
N LYS A 316 -3.15 24.60 -26.23
CA LYS A 316 -3.04 24.65 -27.70
C LYS A 316 -1.60 24.58 -28.23
N SER A 317 -0.62 24.48 -27.34
CA SER A 317 0.79 24.37 -27.72
C SER A 317 1.10 22.96 -28.22
N LYS A 318 1.99 22.86 -29.21
CA LYS A 318 2.57 21.58 -29.63
C LYS A 318 3.82 21.33 -28.82
N PHE A 319 3.87 20.21 -28.12
CA PHE A 319 5.00 19.81 -27.32
C PHE A 319 5.85 18.80 -28.08
N TYR A 320 7.17 18.97 -28.05
CA TYR A 320 8.14 18.08 -28.65
C TYR A 320 9.13 17.68 -27.57
N GLY A 321 9.18 16.40 -27.26
CA GLY A 321 10.08 15.85 -26.26
C GLY A 321 11.21 15.05 -26.90
N VAL A 322 12.44 15.22 -26.41
CA VAL A 322 13.58 14.39 -26.82
C VAL A 322 14.19 13.76 -25.58
N GLU A 323 14.24 12.44 -25.53
CA GLU A 323 14.87 11.70 -24.44
C GLU A 323 15.90 10.71 -24.97
N LEU A 324 17.06 10.65 -24.31
CA LEU A 324 18.14 9.74 -24.67
C LEU A 324 17.97 8.38 -23.97
N ASP A 325 17.51 8.39 -22.72
CA ASP A 325 17.28 7.19 -21.94
C ASP A 325 16.02 6.46 -22.42
N SER A 326 16.20 5.23 -22.92
CA SER A 326 15.13 4.40 -23.50
C SER A 326 13.95 4.23 -22.54
N VAL A 327 14.21 3.93 -21.27
CA VAL A 327 13.16 3.62 -20.29
C VAL A 327 12.29 4.85 -20.05
N SER A 328 12.90 5.99 -19.70
CA SER A 328 12.15 7.21 -19.44
C SER A 328 11.44 7.75 -20.69
N GLY A 329 12.04 7.62 -21.88
CA GLY A 329 11.38 7.97 -23.15
C GLY A 329 10.14 7.11 -23.44
N ARG A 330 10.21 5.79 -23.20
CA ARG A 330 9.08 4.88 -23.38
C ARG A 330 7.97 5.15 -22.35
N ILE A 331 8.34 5.43 -21.10
CA ILE A 331 7.39 5.89 -20.07
C ILE A 331 6.71 7.19 -20.51
N GLY A 332 7.47 8.18 -20.96
CA GLY A 332 6.94 9.46 -21.46
C GLY A 332 5.91 9.27 -22.58
N LYS A 333 6.17 8.36 -23.52
CA LYS A 333 5.24 8.03 -24.60
C LYS A 333 3.90 7.45 -24.09
N LEU A 334 3.92 6.65 -23.03
CA LEU A 334 2.72 6.10 -22.41
C LEU A 334 1.98 7.13 -21.55
N LEU A 335 2.70 8.09 -20.96
CA LEU A 335 2.10 9.19 -20.22
C LEU A 335 1.44 10.23 -21.12
N TYR A 336 1.97 10.43 -22.34
CA TYR A 336 1.47 11.45 -23.28
C TYR A 336 1.12 10.86 -24.65
N PRO A 337 0.12 9.96 -24.73
CA PRO A 337 -0.21 9.26 -25.97
C PRO A 337 -0.77 10.18 -27.08
N GLU A 338 -1.15 11.42 -26.76
CA GLU A 338 -1.70 12.41 -27.69
C GLU A 338 -0.65 13.45 -28.14
N SER A 339 0.63 13.23 -27.84
CA SER A 339 1.73 14.15 -28.18
C SER A 339 2.86 13.45 -28.92
N ASP A 340 3.59 14.23 -29.73
CA ASP A 340 4.61 13.77 -30.67
C ASP A 340 6.01 13.64 -30.03
#